data_AF-A0AAZ3REN5-F1
#
_entry.id   AF-A0AAZ3REN5-F1
#
_cell.length_a   1.000
_cell.length_b   1.000
_cell.length_c   1.000
_cell.angle_alpha   90.00
_cell.angle_beta   90.00
_cell.angle_gamma   90.00
#
_symmetry.space_group_name_H-M   'P 1'
#
loop_
_entity.id
_entity.type
_entity.pdbx_description
1 polymer ?
#
loop_
_entity_poly.entity_id
_entity_poly.type
_entity_poly.pdbx_seq_one_letter_code
_entity_poly.pdbx_strand_id
1 'polypeptide(L)'
;MASVPVYCLCRLPYDVTRFMIECDICQDWFHGSCVGVEEDKAAEIDLYHCPNCQVTHGPSVMRKRRGGTKQADAGGRDTSGRPVKTGSPQFVRELRSRTFPSADEVLLKPSGAQLTVEFLEERSFSVPVMVLRRDGLGMNLPPGNFGVNDVEHYIGPDREIDVIDVSRQADLKMRLGDFVEYYNSPNRDRVLNVISLEFSETRLSNLVETPKIVRKLSWVENLWPEESVFERPNVQKYCLMGVKDSYTDFHIDFGGTSVWYHVLRGEKIFYLISPTPANLALFERWSSSSNQNEMFFGDQVDMCYKCSVKQGNTLFIPTGWIHAVLTPVDCVAFGGNFLHSLNIDMQLRAYEIEKRLSTADLFSFPNFETVCWYVGKHLLDTFRGLRENRRHPATYLVHGAKALNNAFRTWTRKENKFLFTMTAKP
;
A
#
# COMPACT_ATOMS: atom_id res chain seq x y z
N MET A 1 -16.74 -23.71 -7.49
CA MET A 1 -16.84 -22.29 -7.87
C MET A 1 -17.04 -21.50 -6.58
N ALA A 2 -16.09 -20.66 -6.18
CA ALA A 2 -16.26 -19.79 -5.02
C ALA A 2 -17.33 -18.75 -5.38
N SER A 3 -18.40 -18.67 -4.58
CA SER A 3 -19.42 -17.63 -4.74
C SER A 3 -18.80 -16.28 -4.39
N VAL A 4 -18.82 -15.33 -5.32
CA VAL A 4 -18.39 -13.95 -5.07
C VAL A 4 -19.22 -13.39 -3.90
N PRO A 5 -18.58 -12.87 -2.83
CA PRO A 5 -19.30 -12.29 -1.71
C PRO A 5 -20.22 -11.16 -2.18
N VAL A 6 -21.46 -11.15 -1.68
CA VAL A 6 -22.44 -10.12 -1.97
C VAL A 6 -22.80 -9.36 -0.70
N TYR A 7 -22.95 -8.06 -0.83
CA TYR A 7 -23.17 -7.13 0.27
C TYR A 7 -24.46 -6.35 0.06
N CYS A 8 -24.82 -5.56 1.07
CA CYS A 8 -25.90 -4.58 1.03
C CYS A 8 -27.29 -5.22 0.84
N LEU A 9 -28.33 -4.38 0.92
CA LEU A 9 -29.71 -4.75 0.62
C LEU A 9 -29.90 -5.17 -0.84
N CYS A 10 -29.06 -4.66 -1.75
CA CYS A 10 -29.13 -4.96 -3.18
C CYS A 10 -28.46 -6.30 -3.57
N ARG A 11 -27.76 -6.97 -2.64
CA ARG A 11 -27.07 -8.25 -2.89
C ARG A 11 -26.17 -8.23 -4.12
N LEU A 12 -25.38 -7.15 -4.25
CA LEU A 12 -24.39 -7.00 -5.30
C LEU A 12 -22.98 -7.25 -4.75
N PRO A 13 -22.03 -7.69 -5.58
CA PRO A 13 -20.61 -7.72 -5.23
C PRO A 13 -20.07 -6.33 -4.83
N TYR A 14 -18.91 -6.32 -4.17
CA TYR A 14 -18.20 -5.09 -3.82
C TYR A 14 -17.82 -4.29 -5.08
N ASP A 15 -18.02 -2.97 -5.04
CA ASP A 15 -17.70 -2.02 -6.10
C ASP A 15 -16.93 -0.84 -5.50
N VAL A 16 -15.64 -0.74 -5.84
CA VAL A 16 -14.71 0.28 -5.30
C VAL A 16 -15.14 1.72 -5.64
N THR A 17 -15.96 1.91 -6.68
CA THR A 17 -16.41 3.25 -7.10
C THR A 17 -17.56 3.79 -6.26
N ARG A 18 -18.16 2.95 -5.40
CA ARG A 18 -19.36 3.27 -4.64
C ARG A 18 -19.04 3.32 -3.16
N PHE A 19 -19.32 4.47 -2.54
CA PHE A 19 -19.26 4.63 -1.09
C PHE A 19 -20.12 3.58 -0.37
N MET A 20 -19.52 2.87 0.58
CA MET A 20 -20.18 1.91 1.46
C MET A 20 -19.89 2.21 2.94
N ILE A 21 -20.83 1.86 3.82
CA ILE A 21 -20.73 1.98 5.27
C ILE A 21 -21.06 0.64 5.93
N GLU A 22 -20.27 0.23 6.91
CA GLU A 22 -20.45 -1.03 7.65
C GLU A 22 -21.44 -0.85 8.81
N CYS A 23 -22.34 -1.82 8.99
CA CYS A 23 -23.24 -1.83 10.14
C CYS A 23 -22.61 -2.49 11.37
N ASP A 24 -22.55 -1.76 12.49
CA ASP A 24 -21.96 -2.22 13.75
C ASP A 24 -22.68 -3.43 14.39
N ILE A 25 -23.94 -3.68 14.02
CA ILE A 25 -24.73 -4.79 14.56
C ILE A 25 -24.54 -6.08 13.77
N CYS A 26 -24.74 -6.02 12.45
CA CYS A 26 -24.72 -7.21 11.60
C CYS A 26 -23.41 -7.45 10.87
N GLN A 27 -22.47 -6.50 10.92
CA GLN A 27 -21.15 -6.58 10.27
C GLN A 27 -21.27 -6.80 8.74
N ASP A 28 -22.33 -6.25 8.13
CA ASP A 28 -22.54 -6.25 6.67
C ASP A 28 -22.33 -4.82 6.14
N TRP A 29 -21.94 -4.70 4.87
CA TRP A 29 -21.61 -3.44 4.21
C TRP A 29 -22.75 -2.94 3.34
N PHE A 30 -23.07 -1.64 3.44
CA PHE A 30 -24.20 -1.04 2.75
C PHE A 30 -23.75 0.12 1.88
N HIS A 31 -24.12 0.11 0.59
CA HIS A 31 -23.95 1.27 -0.28
C HIS A 31 -24.70 2.47 0.32
N GLY A 32 -24.01 3.61 0.48
CA GLY A 32 -24.63 4.82 1.02
C GLY A 32 -25.91 5.21 0.29
N SER A 33 -25.92 5.08 -1.05
CA SER A 33 -27.12 5.32 -1.88
C SER A 33 -28.28 4.36 -1.64
N CYS A 34 -28.02 3.12 -1.20
CA CYS A 34 -29.08 2.15 -0.89
C CYS A 34 -29.71 2.37 0.48
N VAL A 35 -29.02 3.06 1.39
CA VAL A 35 -29.47 3.28 2.78
C VAL A 35 -29.65 4.76 3.13
N GLY A 36 -29.52 5.66 2.16
CA GLY A 36 -29.72 7.09 2.33
C GLY A 36 -28.63 7.80 3.13
N VAL A 37 -27.41 7.26 3.14
CA VAL A 37 -26.25 7.85 3.81
C VAL A 37 -25.33 8.44 2.75
N GLU A 38 -25.19 9.76 2.77
CA GLU A 38 -24.21 10.47 1.95
C GLU A 38 -22.82 10.36 2.59
N GLU A 39 -21.78 10.35 1.76
CA GLU A 39 -20.38 10.15 2.16
C GLU A 39 -19.91 11.22 3.17
N ASP A 40 -20.36 12.47 3.02
CA ASP A 40 -20.06 13.57 3.94
C ASP A 40 -20.75 13.42 5.31
N LYS A 41 -21.96 12.87 5.32
CA LYS A 41 -22.74 12.59 6.54
C LYS A 41 -22.26 11.35 7.28
N ALA A 42 -21.63 10.41 6.59
CA ALA A 42 -21.06 9.21 7.20
C ALA A 42 -20.06 9.55 8.31
N ALA A 43 -19.28 10.62 8.14
CA ALA A 43 -18.33 11.10 9.14
C ALA A 43 -19.00 11.61 10.44
N GLU A 44 -20.30 11.89 10.43
CA GLU A 44 -21.07 12.29 11.62
C GLU A 44 -21.66 11.09 12.38
N ILE A 45 -21.62 9.90 11.78
CA ILE A 45 -22.13 8.66 12.37
C ILE A 45 -21.00 8.01 13.16
N ASP A 46 -21.24 7.74 14.43
CA ASP A 46 -20.30 7.07 15.34
C ASP A 46 -20.46 5.54 15.24
N LEU A 47 -21.72 5.07 15.34
CA LEU A 47 -22.10 3.68 15.13
C LEU A 47 -23.26 3.64 14.13
N TYR A 48 -23.06 2.99 12.99
CA TYR A 48 -24.05 2.86 11.95
C TYR A 48 -24.92 1.61 12.15
N HIS A 49 -26.24 1.82 12.22
CA HIS A 49 -27.23 0.76 12.22
C HIS A 49 -27.98 0.75 10.89
N CYS A 50 -27.92 -0.37 10.15
CA CYS A 50 -28.62 -0.52 8.89
C CYS A 50 -30.15 -0.54 9.07
N PRO A 51 -30.94 -0.37 7.99
CA PRO A 51 -32.39 -0.30 8.09
C PRO A 51 -33.07 -1.48 8.80
N ASN A 52 -32.45 -2.67 8.76
CA ASN A 52 -32.96 -3.85 9.46
C ASN A 52 -32.56 -3.85 10.94
N CYS A 53 -31.30 -3.50 11.26
CA CYS A 53 -30.80 -3.51 12.62
C CYS A 53 -31.36 -2.37 13.47
N GLN A 54 -31.71 -1.23 12.85
CA GLN A 54 -32.30 -0.11 13.58
C GLN A 54 -33.64 -0.44 14.23
N VAL A 55 -34.38 -1.42 13.70
CA VAL A 55 -35.69 -1.84 14.24
C VAL A 55 -35.54 -2.48 15.62
N THR A 56 -34.44 -3.20 15.86
CA THR A 56 -34.20 -3.96 17.09
C THR A 56 -33.17 -3.31 18.01
N HIS A 57 -32.24 -2.52 17.47
CA HIS A 57 -31.12 -1.92 18.21
C HIS A 57 -31.19 -0.39 18.28
N GLY A 58 -32.27 0.22 17.76
CA GLY A 58 -32.44 1.67 17.68
C GLY A 58 -31.66 2.30 16.53
N PRO A 59 -31.87 3.60 16.25
CA PRO A 59 -31.20 4.29 15.13
C PRO A 59 -29.69 4.37 15.32
N SER A 60 -28.97 4.70 14.23
CA SER A 60 -27.53 4.95 14.26
C SER A 60 -27.16 5.99 15.33
N VAL A 61 -26.04 5.76 16.00
CA VAL A 61 -25.52 6.67 17.02
C VAL A 61 -24.72 7.76 16.31
N MET A 62 -25.17 9.00 16.46
CA MET A 62 -24.48 10.16 15.90
C MET A 62 -23.39 10.66 16.87
N ARG A 63 -22.28 11.15 16.31
CA ARG A 63 -21.24 11.82 17.10
C ARG A 63 -21.82 13.03 17.83
N LYS A 64 -21.52 13.18 19.13
CA LYS A 64 -21.98 14.31 19.94
C LYS A 64 -21.38 15.63 19.44
N ARG A 65 -22.17 16.41 18.68
CA ARG A 65 -21.83 17.81 18.34
C ARG A 65 -21.79 18.66 19.61
N ARG A 66 -20.62 19.22 19.96
CA ARG A 66 -20.56 20.44 20.77
C ARG A 66 -20.90 21.60 19.85
N GLY A 67 -21.98 22.32 20.17
CA GLY A 67 -22.74 23.15 19.23
C GLY A 67 -22.00 24.32 18.56
N GLY A 68 -22.53 24.74 17.40
CA GLY A 68 -22.15 25.97 16.69
C GLY A 68 -22.64 25.97 15.23
N THR A 69 -23.33 27.04 14.83
CA THR A 69 -24.29 27.19 13.72
C THR A 69 -23.65 27.37 12.32
N LYS A 70 -24.43 27.05 11.26
CA LYS A 70 -24.09 27.22 9.82
C LYS A 70 -23.82 28.69 9.43
N GLN A 71 -22.77 28.94 8.65
CA GLN A 71 -22.81 29.90 7.53
C GLN A 71 -21.65 29.66 6.53
N ALA A 72 -21.93 30.00 5.27
CA ALA A 72 -21.08 29.79 4.10
C ALA A 72 -20.07 30.93 3.88
N ASP A 73 -19.10 30.62 3.02
CA ASP A 73 -18.23 31.47 2.20
C ASP A 73 -16.84 31.95 2.68
N ALA A 74 -15.92 31.75 1.72
CA ALA A 74 -14.76 32.54 1.32
C ALA A 74 -13.64 32.87 2.33
N GLY A 75 -12.48 32.25 2.10
CA GLY A 75 -11.18 32.93 2.18
C GLY A 75 -10.80 33.53 3.53
N GLY A 76 -10.54 32.71 4.54
CA GLY A 76 -9.95 33.13 5.80
C GLY A 76 -9.57 31.90 6.62
N ARG A 77 -8.48 31.98 7.41
CA ARG A 77 -8.01 30.89 8.29
C ARG A 77 -9.20 30.29 9.05
N ASP A 78 -9.54 29.05 8.71
CA ASP A 78 -10.56 28.28 9.39
C ASP A 78 -10.07 28.02 10.83
N THR A 79 -10.70 28.71 11.78
CA THR A 79 -10.56 28.49 13.22
C THR A 79 -11.81 27.82 13.78
N SER A 80 -12.58 27.12 12.92
CA SER A 80 -13.54 26.15 13.42
C SER A 80 -12.77 25.06 14.15
N GLY A 81 -13.18 24.70 15.37
CA GLY A 81 -12.56 23.63 16.17
C GLY A 81 -12.76 22.23 15.57
N ARG A 82 -12.93 22.11 14.25
CA ARG A 82 -13.00 20.85 13.52
C ARG A 82 -11.58 20.36 13.24
N PRO A 83 -11.30 19.07 13.43
CA PRO A 83 -10.00 18.52 13.12
C PRO A 83 -9.70 18.64 11.62
N VAL A 84 -8.45 18.93 11.29
CA VAL A 84 -7.97 19.05 9.92
C VAL A 84 -8.04 17.68 9.23
N LYS A 85 -8.69 17.62 8.07
CA LYS A 85 -8.79 16.39 7.28
C LYS A 85 -7.48 16.08 6.56
N THR A 86 -7.02 14.84 6.63
CA THR A 86 -5.87 14.33 5.87
C THR A 86 -6.02 14.62 4.39
N GLY A 87 -4.92 15.05 3.74
CA GLY A 87 -4.89 15.36 2.31
C GLY A 87 -5.47 16.72 1.91
N SER A 88 -6.16 17.43 2.81
CA SER A 88 -6.64 18.78 2.56
C SER A 88 -5.49 19.79 2.34
N PRO A 89 -5.72 20.93 1.65
CA PRO A 89 -4.69 21.96 1.50
C PRO A 89 -4.16 22.51 2.83
N GLN A 90 -4.99 22.54 3.88
CA GLN A 90 -4.56 22.92 5.22
C GLN A 90 -3.63 21.86 5.81
N PHE A 91 -4.00 20.58 5.73
CA PHE A 91 -3.16 19.47 6.16
C PHE A 91 -1.77 19.53 5.52
N VAL A 92 -1.68 19.73 4.20
CA VAL A 92 -0.38 19.78 3.50
C VAL A 92 0.47 20.97 3.97
N ARG A 93 -0.15 22.14 4.21
CA ARG A 93 0.57 23.31 4.78
C ARG A 93 1.12 23.00 6.16
N GLU A 94 0.31 22.40 7.04
CA GLU A 94 0.73 22.01 8.39
C GLU A 94 1.83 20.95 8.33
N LEU A 95 1.68 19.92 7.49
CA LEU A 95 2.65 18.85 7.28
C LEU A 95 4.02 19.38 6.83
N ARG A 96 4.04 20.38 5.94
CA ARG A 96 5.27 21.04 5.48
C ARG A 96 5.98 21.82 6.60
N SER A 97 5.23 22.34 7.57
CA SER A 97 5.75 23.10 8.71
C SER A 97 6.18 22.24 9.91
N ARG A 98 5.71 20.99 9.97
CA ARG A 98 6.07 20.04 11.03
C ARG A 98 7.56 19.71 11.02
N THR A 99 8.12 19.55 12.21
CA THR A 99 9.50 19.10 12.44
C THR A 99 9.54 17.60 12.64
N PHE A 100 10.49 16.94 11.99
CA PHE A 100 10.70 15.50 12.07
C PHE A 100 12.19 15.19 12.25
N PRO A 101 12.56 14.12 12.96
CA PRO A 101 13.93 13.60 12.92
C PRO A 101 14.32 13.26 11.48
N SER A 102 15.61 13.38 11.16
CA SER A 102 16.10 13.11 9.82
C SER A 102 16.20 11.61 9.60
N ALA A 103 15.77 11.12 8.44
CA ALA A 103 15.99 9.72 8.08
C ALA A 103 17.47 9.35 7.96
N ASP A 104 18.38 10.32 7.84
CA ASP A 104 19.82 10.08 7.84
C ASP A 104 20.34 9.40 9.12
N GLU A 105 19.58 9.45 10.21
CA GLU A 105 19.88 8.73 11.45
C GLU A 105 19.72 7.21 11.33
N VAL A 106 18.92 6.72 10.38
CA VAL A 106 18.60 5.29 10.21
C VAL A 106 18.90 4.74 8.82
N LEU A 107 19.06 5.61 7.82
CA LEU A 107 19.30 5.21 6.43
C LEU A 107 20.69 4.62 6.23
N LEU A 108 20.75 3.52 5.48
CA LEU A 108 21.99 3.05 4.88
C LEU A 108 22.18 3.69 3.50
N LYS A 109 23.40 4.13 3.19
CA LYS A 109 23.71 4.84 1.94
C LYS A 109 24.84 4.17 1.11
N PRO A 110 24.68 2.90 0.67
CA PRO A 110 25.65 2.26 -0.19
C PRO A 110 25.65 2.87 -1.60
N SER A 111 26.75 2.73 -2.33
CA SER A 111 26.72 2.86 -3.79
C SER A 111 25.93 1.70 -4.42
N GLY A 112 25.49 1.84 -5.67
CA GLY A 112 24.76 0.76 -6.35
C GLY A 112 25.55 -0.54 -6.44
N ALA A 113 26.89 -0.46 -6.59
CA ALA A 113 27.76 -1.64 -6.60
C ALA A 113 27.91 -2.33 -5.24
N GLN A 114 27.73 -1.58 -4.14
CA GLN A 114 27.78 -2.12 -2.78
C GLN A 114 26.47 -2.77 -2.34
N LEU A 115 25.36 -2.48 -3.03
CA LEU A 115 24.04 -3.06 -2.70
C LEU A 115 23.92 -4.49 -3.27
N THR A 116 24.52 -5.44 -2.55
CA THR A 116 24.50 -6.87 -2.89
C THR A 116 23.58 -7.67 -1.98
N VAL A 117 23.40 -8.97 -2.27
CA VAL A 117 22.62 -9.86 -1.41
C VAL A 117 23.29 -10.00 -0.05
N GLU A 118 24.62 -10.15 -0.04
CA GLU A 118 25.44 -10.30 1.16
C GLU A 118 25.34 -9.05 2.05
N PHE A 119 25.38 -7.85 1.45
CA PHE A 119 25.19 -6.58 2.16
C PHE A 119 23.85 -6.54 2.92
N LEU A 120 22.78 -7.04 2.27
CA LEU A 120 21.44 -7.08 2.84
C LEU A 120 21.28 -8.21 3.87
N GLU A 121 21.87 -9.38 3.64
CA GLU A 121 21.86 -10.52 4.57
C GLU A 121 22.51 -10.17 5.91
N GLU A 122 23.69 -9.54 5.89
CA GLU A 122 24.41 -9.07 7.09
C GLU A 122 23.56 -8.16 7.98
N ARG A 123 22.60 -7.46 7.38
CA ARG A 123 21.75 -6.45 8.03
C ARG A 123 20.28 -6.85 8.05
N SER A 124 19.96 -8.08 7.63
CA SER A 124 18.60 -8.60 7.43
C SER A 124 17.66 -7.67 6.64
N PHE A 125 18.23 -6.75 5.84
CA PHE A 125 17.53 -5.63 5.21
C PHE A 125 16.52 -4.97 6.17
N SER A 126 16.92 -4.62 7.39
CA SER A 126 15.97 -4.19 8.43
C SER A 126 15.65 -2.69 8.45
N VAL A 127 16.43 -1.87 7.74
CA VAL A 127 16.27 -0.41 7.66
C VAL A 127 16.31 0.08 6.20
N PRO A 128 15.69 1.22 5.87
CA PRO A 128 15.63 1.70 4.50
C PRO A 128 17.01 2.05 3.96
N VAL A 129 17.18 1.85 2.66
CA VAL A 129 18.46 2.01 1.95
C VAL A 129 18.29 3.08 0.88
N MET A 130 19.14 4.09 0.90
CA MET A 130 19.14 5.20 -0.05
C MET A 130 20.37 5.11 -0.95
N VAL A 131 20.16 4.93 -2.25
CA VAL A 131 21.22 4.96 -3.25
C VAL A 131 21.12 6.26 -4.03
N LEU A 132 22.13 7.13 -3.85
CA LEU A 132 22.11 8.51 -4.38
C LEU A 132 22.30 8.58 -5.90
N ARG A 133 22.92 7.56 -6.50
CA ARG A 133 23.20 7.48 -7.93
C ARG A 133 22.87 6.10 -8.45
N ARG A 134 22.19 6.02 -9.59
CA ARG A 134 21.78 4.75 -10.20
C ARG A 134 22.94 3.83 -10.63
N ASP A 135 24.14 4.39 -10.77
CA ASP A 135 25.34 3.66 -11.17
C ASP A 135 25.55 2.41 -10.30
N GLY A 136 25.64 1.24 -10.93
CA GLY A 136 25.84 -0.05 -10.26
C GLY A 136 24.58 -0.78 -9.80
N LEU A 137 23.38 -0.16 -9.85
CA LEU A 137 22.14 -0.84 -9.45
C LEU A 137 21.66 -1.90 -10.45
N GLY A 138 22.20 -1.92 -11.67
CA GLY A 138 21.74 -2.81 -12.74
C GLY A 138 20.26 -2.63 -13.04
N MET A 139 19.79 -1.39 -13.03
CA MET A 139 18.45 -1.01 -13.47
C MET A 139 18.54 -0.22 -14.76
N ASN A 140 17.53 -0.37 -15.62
CA ASN A 140 17.34 0.44 -16.80
C ASN A 140 16.07 1.25 -16.65
N LEU A 141 16.14 2.52 -17.03
CA LEU A 141 15.01 3.44 -16.98
C LEU A 141 15.05 4.36 -18.21
N PRO A 142 13.89 4.93 -18.60
CA PRO A 142 13.82 5.98 -19.62
C PRO A 142 14.78 7.16 -19.35
N PRO A 143 15.07 7.99 -20.37
CA PRO A 143 15.93 9.16 -20.20
C PRO A 143 15.33 10.18 -19.22
N GLY A 144 16.17 11.03 -18.61
CA GLY A 144 15.75 11.94 -17.55
C GLY A 144 14.75 13.04 -17.96
N ASN A 145 14.51 13.23 -19.26
CA ASN A 145 13.48 14.12 -19.78
C ASN A 145 12.11 13.45 -19.98
N PHE A 146 12.04 12.11 -19.87
CA PHE A 146 10.80 11.34 -20.00
C PHE A 146 9.75 11.85 -19.00
N GLY A 147 8.52 12.06 -19.46
CA GLY A 147 7.42 12.64 -18.69
C GLY A 147 6.07 11.99 -18.98
N VAL A 148 4.99 12.60 -18.50
CA VAL A 148 3.63 12.05 -18.57
C VAL A 148 3.15 11.82 -20.01
N ASN A 149 3.54 12.68 -20.96
CA ASN A 149 3.21 12.52 -22.38
C ASN A 149 3.88 11.28 -23.00
N ASP A 150 5.08 10.94 -22.55
CA ASP A 150 5.75 9.73 -23.00
C ASP A 150 5.09 8.48 -22.38
N VAL A 151 4.66 8.56 -21.11
CA VAL A 151 3.88 7.49 -20.45
C VAL A 151 2.61 7.20 -21.26
N GLU A 152 1.85 8.25 -21.61
CA GLU A 152 0.68 8.15 -22.48
C GLU A 152 1.00 7.51 -23.83
N HIS A 153 2.09 7.94 -24.48
CA HIS A 153 2.51 7.38 -25.77
C HIS A 153 2.81 5.87 -25.70
N TYR A 154 3.51 5.41 -24.66
CA TYR A 154 3.90 4.02 -24.53
C TYR A 154 2.76 3.10 -24.07
N ILE A 155 1.85 3.59 -23.22
CA ILE A 155 0.75 2.80 -22.64
C ILE A 155 -0.53 2.90 -23.48
N GLY A 156 -0.85 4.09 -23.98
CA GLY A 156 -2.06 4.40 -24.73
C GLY A 156 -3.04 5.28 -23.93
N PRO A 157 -3.66 6.30 -24.56
CA PRO A 157 -4.50 7.28 -23.87
C PRO A 157 -5.78 6.69 -23.28
N ASP A 158 -6.34 5.66 -23.91
CA ASP A 158 -7.62 5.04 -23.52
C ASP A 158 -7.49 4.07 -22.33
N ARG A 159 -6.27 3.83 -21.82
CA ARG A 159 -6.06 2.98 -20.65
C ARG A 159 -6.77 3.62 -19.46
N GLU A 160 -7.72 2.90 -18.87
CA GLU A 160 -8.31 3.28 -17.58
C GLU A 160 -7.28 3.09 -16.46
N ILE A 161 -7.17 4.08 -15.59
CA ILE A 161 -6.23 4.11 -14.48
C ILE A 161 -6.95 4.52 -13.19
N ASP A 162 -6.46 3.98 -12.06
CA ASP A 162 -6.89 4.43 -10.73
C ASP A 162 -6.11 5.68 -10.33
N VAL A 163 -6.85 6.68 -9.87
CA VAL A 163 -6.35 8.02 -9.53
C VAL A 163 -6.91 8.39 -8.17
N ILE A 164 -6.07 8.97 -7.32
CA ILE A 164 -6.46 9.41 -5.99
C ILE A 164 -6.82 10.90 -6.05
N ASP A 165 -8.04 11.25 -5.63
CA ASP A 165 -8.33 12.62 -5.19
C ASP A 165 -7.76 12.81 -3.80
N VAL A 166 -6.63 13.53 -3.74
CA VAL A 166 -5.85 13.70 -2.52
C VAL A 166 -6.64 14.44 -1.44
N SER A 167 -7.47 15.42 -1.80
CA SER A 167 -8.23 16.19 -0.80
C SER A 167 -9.36 15.38 -0.17
N ARG A 168 -9.85 14.35 -0.87
CA ARG A 168 -10.89 13.45 -0.38
C ARG A 168 -10.35 12.15 0.21
N GLN A 169 -9.08 11.83 -0.04
CA GLN A 169 -8.49 10.51 0.24
C GLN A 169 -9.34 9.39 -0.37
N ALA A 170 -9.79 9.59 -1.62
CA ALA A 170 -10.69 8.68 -2.32
C ALA A 170 -10.18 8.35 -3.72
N ASP A 171 -10.34 7.09 -4.12
CA ASP A 171 -10.01 6.62 -5.45
C ASP A 171 -11.12 6.98 -6.46
N LEU A 172 -10.70 7.26 -7.68
CA LEU A 172 -11.55 7.43 -8.85
C LEU A 172 -10.86 6.81 -10.07
N LYS A 173 -11.65 6.52 -11.10
CA LYS A 173 -11.16 6.00 -12.37
C LYS A 173 -11.24 7.07 -13.45
N MET A 174 -10.23 7.15 -14.30
CA MET A 174 -10.22 7.99 -15.50
C MET A 174 -9.30 7.42 -16.58
N ARG A 175 -9.36 7.97 -17.80
CA ARG A 175 -8.42 7.59 -18.85
C ARG A 175 -7.06 8.23 -18.61
N LEU A 176 -6.00 7.55 -19.02
CA LEU A 176 -4.63 8.06 -18.93
C LEU A 176 -4.48 9.39 -19.70
N GLY A 177 -5.11 9.50 -20.88
CA GLY A 177 -5.12 10.75 -21.65
C GLY A 177 -5.73 11.93 -20.88
N ASP A 178 -6.87 11.72 -20.21
CA ASP A 178 -7.53 12.76 -19.40
C ASP A 178 -6.64 13.20 -18.23
N PHE A 179 -5.97 12.25 -17.57
CA PHE A 179 -5.01 12.55 -16.51
C PHE A 179 -3.81 13.33 -17.03
N VAL A 180 -3.29 12.99 -18.21
CA VAL A 180 -2.14 13.67 -18.83
C VAL A 180 -2.50 15.09 -19.24
N GLU A 181 -3.70 15.31 -19.77
CA GLU A 181 -4.23 16.65 -20.05
C GLU A 181 -4.34 17.48 -18.75
N TYR A 182 -4.95 16.91 -17.70
CA TYR A 182 -5.01 17.51 -16.38
C TYR A 182 -3.61 17.84 -15.83
N TYR A 183 -2.66 16.92 -15.96
CA TYR A 183 -1.30 17.10 -15.46
C TYR A 183 -0.60 18.25 -16.21
N ASN A 184 -0.79 18.39 -17.52
CA ASN A 184 -0.16 19.49 -18.26
C ASN A 184 -0.91 20.83 -18.14
N SER A 185 -2.12 20.83 -17.59
CA SER A 185 -2.88 22.07 -17.39
C SER A 185 -2.15 23.03 -16.43
N PRO A 186 -2.05 24.33 -16.78
CA PRO A 186 -1.50 25.34 -15.88
C PRO A 186 -2.42 25.61 -14.67
N ASN A 187 -3.70 25.25 -14.77
CA ASN A 187 -4.71 25.44 -13.74
C ASN A 187 -5.29 24.08 -13.35
N ARG A 188 -4.93 23.60 -12.15
CA ARG A 188 -5.43 22.37 -11.56
C ARG A 188 -6.38 22.73 -10.43
N ASP A 189 -7.65 22.39 -10.58
CA ASP A 189 -8.74 22.62 -9.62
C ASP A 189 -8.70 21.62 -8.46
N ARG A 190 -8.20 20.41 -8.71
CA ARG A 190 -8.02 19.32 -7.75
C ARG A 190 -6.55 18.89 -7.70
N VAL A 191 -6.17 18.17 -6.64
CA VAL A 191 -4.87 17.52 -6.51
C VAL A 191 -5.06 16.04 -6.77
N LEU A 192 -4.65 15.56 -7.95
CA LEU A 192 -4.79 14.17 -8.37
C LEU A 192 -3.43 13.47 -8.41
N ASN A 193 -3.41 12.22 -7.98
CA ASN A 193 -2.18 11.43 -7.85
C ASN A 193 -2.39 10.01 -8.39
N VAL A 194 -1.45 9.54 -9.21
CA VAL A 194 -1.44 8.17 -9.75
C VAL A 194 -0.29 7.42 -9.10
N ILE A 195 -0.61 6.35 -8.37
CA ILE A 195 0.39 5.51 -7.69
C ILE A 195 0.34 4.03 -8.11
N SER A 196 -0.76 3.59 -8.73
CA SER A 196 -1.03 2.17 -9.00
C SER A 196 -0.99 1.80 -10.48
N LEU A 197 -0.37 2.63 -11.34
CA LEU A 197 -0.25 2.33 -12.77
C LEU A 197 0.82 1.27 -13.03
N GLU A 198 0.41 0.01 -12.92
CA GLU A 198 1.21 -1.16 -13.30
C GLU A 198 1.31 -1.25 -14.83
N PHE A 199 2.52 -1.41 -15.36
CA PHE A 199 2.76 -1.34 -16.79
C PHE A 199 3.54 -2.53 -17.36
N SER A 200 3.67 -3.65 -16.63
CA SER A 200 4.47 -4.82 -17.05
C SER A 200 4.02 -5.40 -18.39
N GLU A 201 2.73 -5.30 -18.71
CA GLU A 201 2.12 -5.81 -19.95
C GLU A 201 1.97 -4.74 -21.06
N THR A 202 2.68 -3.62 -20.94
CA THR A 202 2.65 -2.52 -21.92
C THR A 202 3.98 -2.35 -22.63
N ARG A 203 4.03 -1.52 -23.68
CA ARG A 203 5.30 -1.19 -24.37
C ARG A 203 6.29 -0.45 -23.47
N LEU A 204 5.82 0.22 -22.41
CA LEU A 204 6.69 0.89 -21.44
C LEU A 204 7.57 -0.10 -20.67
N SER A 205 7.11 -1.35 -20.51
CA SER A 205 7.85 -2.42 -19.84
C SER A 205 9.22 -2.66 -20.46
N ASN A 206 9.36 -2.43 -21.78
CA ASN A 206 10.60 -2.60 -22.53
C ASN A 206 11.67 -1.55 -22.19
N LEU A 207 11.28 -0.41 -21.59
CA LEU A 207 12.20 0.65 -21.20
C LEU A 207 12.67 0.55 -19.75
N VAL A 208 12.01 -0.30 -18.95
CA VAL A 208 12.23 -0.39 -17.50
C VAL A 208 12.67 -1.79 -17.12
N GLU A 209 13.87 -1.86 -16.55
CA GLU A 209 14.40 -3.05 -15.88
C GLU A 209 14.61 -2.72 -14.42
N THR A 210 13.99 -3.51 -13.53
CA THR A 210 14.05 -3.30 -12.08
C THR A 210 15.49 -3.51 -11.56
N PRO A 211 15.85 -2.92 -10.39
CA PRO A 211 17.18 -3.07 -9.82
C PRO A 211 17.60 -4.54 -9.70
N LYS A 212 18.87 -4.83 -9.99
CA LYS A 212 19.42 -6.18 -9.95
C LYS A 212 19.19 -6.87 -8.60
N ILE A 213 19.27 -6.12 -7.51
CA ILE A 213 19.03 -6.65 -6.16
C ILE A 213 17.58 -7.10 -5.95
N VAL A 214 16.61 -6.40 -6.55
CA VAL A 214 15.18 -6.76 -6.50
C VAL A 214 14.96 -8.09 -7.21
N ARG A 215 15.48 -8.22 -8.45
CA ARG A 215 15.36 -9.45 -9.24
C ARG A 215 16.02 -10.66 -8.57
N LYS A 216 17.16 -10.44 -7.90
CA LYS A 216 17.84 -11.49 -7.13
C LYS A 216 17.06 -11.98 -5.91
N LEU A 217 16.26 -11.12 -5.28
CA LEU A 217 15.57 -11.44 -4.03
C LEU A 217 14.10 -11.83 -4.22
N SER A 218 13.47 -11.36 -5.30
CA SER A 218 12.03 -11.50 -5.55
C SER A 218 11.58 -12.96 -5.61
N TRP A 219 10.63 -13.33 -4.77
CA TRP A 219 10.01 -14.66 -4.81
C TRP A 219 9.31 -14.92 -6.14
N VAL A 220 8.57 -13.96 -6.67
CA VAL A 220 7.84 -14.13 -7.93
C VAL A 220 8.83 -14.31 -9.08
N GLU A 221 9.93 -13.56 -9.07
CA GLU A 221 10.94 -13.65 -10.13
C GLU A 221 11.63 -15.00 -10.16
N ASN A 222 11.97 -15.55 -8.99
CA ASN A 222 12.81 -16.73 -8.90
C ASN A 222 12.04 -18.04 -8.74
N LEU A 223 10.79 -18.00 -8.25
CA LEU A 223 10.09 -19.18 -7.75
C LEU A 223 8.68 -19.38 -8.32
N TRP A 224 8.12 -18.39 -9.02
CA TRP A 224 6.81 -18.54 -9.64
C TRP A 224 6.91 -19.35 -10.94
N PRO A 225 6.31 -20.56 -11.03
CA PRO A 225 6.44 -21.42 -12.20
C PRO A 225 5.76 -20.84 -13.45
N GLU A 226 6.35 -21.03 -14.62
CA GLU A 226 5.73 -20.66 -15.91
C GLU A 226 4.43 -21.43 -16.17
N GLU A 227 4.38 -22.71 -15.80
CA GLU A 227 3.21 -23.58 -15.93
C GLU A 227 2.21 -23.47 -14.77
N SER A 228 2.28 -22.39 -13.98
CA SER A 228 1.33 -22.17 -12.89
C SER A 228 -0.09 -22.02 -13.43
N VAL A 229 -1.05 -22.70 -12.80
CA VAL A 229 -2.49 -22.51 -13.08
C VAL A 229 -3.02 -21.17 -12.58
N PHE A 230 -2.29 -20.52 -11.67
CA PHE A 230 -2.59 -19.18 -11.17
C PHE A 230 -1.83 -18.13 -11.95
N GLU A 231 -2.47 -16.98 -12.15
CA GLU A 231 -1.90 -15.81 -12.79
C GLU A 231 -0.67 -15.28 -12.02
N ARG A 232 0.40 -14.99 -12.77
CA ARG A 232 1.65 -14.46 -12.21
C ARG A 232 1.41 -13.06 -11.63
N PRO A 233 1.76 -12.80 -10.36
CA PRO A 233 1.61 -11.46 -9.77
C PRO A 233 2.54 -10.44 -10.45
N ASN A 234 1.94 -9.49 -11.17
CA ASN A 234 2.65 -8.36 -11.77
C ASN A 234 2.54 -7.16 -10.84
N VAL A 235 3.54 -6.97 -9.98
CA VAL A 235 3.62 -5.87 -9.01
C VAL A 235 5.00 -5.21 -8.98
N GLN A 236 5.80 -5.45 -10.01
CA GLN A 236 7.23 -5.09 -10.01
C GLN A 236 7.53 -3.78 -10.74
N LYS A 237 6.58 -3.28 -11.55
CA LYS A 237 6.77 -2.12 -12.44
C LYS A 237 5.56 -1.19 -12.37
N TYR A 238 5.65 -0.18 -11.49
CA TYR A 238 4.69 0.90 -11.37
C TYR A 238 5.27 2.23 -11.87
N CYS A 239 4.46 2.98 -12.61
CA CYS A 239 4.74 4.37 -12.95
C CYS A 239 3.90 5.26 -12.03
N LEU A 240 4.57 6.13 -11.28
CA LEU A 240 3.91 7.03 -10.33
C LEU A 240 3.99 8.46 -10.86
N MET A 241 2.84 9.10 -11.00
CA MET A 241 2.70 10.45 -11.53
C MET A 241 1.86 11.27 -10.54
N GLY A 242 2.51 12.19 -9.84
CA GLY A 242 1.86 12.99 -8.81
C GLY A 242 2.16 14.46 -9.01
N VAL A 243 1.12 15.27 -8.96
CA VAL A 243 1.29 16.73 -8.96
C VAL A 243 1.79 17.23 -7.61
N LYS A 244 2.34 18.43 -7.58
CA LYS A 244 2.68 19.15 -6.34
C LYS A 244 1.53 19.07 -5.34
N ASP A 245 1.90 18.88 -4.07
CA ASP A 245 1.02 18.75 -2.91
C ASP A 245 0.21 17.43 -2.85
N SER A 246 0.46 16.49 -3.77
CA SER A 246 -0.10 15.14 -3.65
C SER A 246 0.40 14.43 -2.38
N TYR A 247 -0.51 13.75 -1.69
CA TYR A 247 -0.24 13.05 -0.44
C TYR A 247 -0.91 11.67 -0.43
N THR A 248 -0.14 10.66 0.02
CA THR A 248 -0.61 9.32 0.33
C THR A 248 -0.36 9.07 1.82
N ASP A 249 -1.41 8.76 2.57
CA ASP A 249 -1.34 8.58 4.02
C ASP A 249 -0.55 7.33 4.44
N PHE A 250 -0.34 7.17 5.75
CA PHE A 250 0.44 6.08 6.31
C PHE A 250 -0.15 4.72 5.96
N HIS A 251 0.69 3.85 5.42
CA HIS A 251 0.33 2.48 5.08
C HIS A 251 1.54 1.56 5.22
N ILE A 252 1.25 0.26 5.17
CA ILE A 252 2.23 -0.80 4.93
C ILE A 252 1.92 -1.33 3.53
N ASP A 253 2.93 -1.52 2.69
CA ASP A 253 2.75 -2.09 1.37
C ASP A 253 2.12 -3.49 1.45
N PHE A 254 1.26 -3.78 0.47
CA PHE A 254 0.48 -5.01 0.40
C PHE A 254 1.35 -6.28 0.52
N GLY A 255 0.87 -7.26 1.28
CA GLY A 255 1.59 -8.49 1.65
C GLY A 255 2.85 -8.24 2.50
N GLY A 256 3.02 -7.03 3.04
CA GLY A 256 4.26 -6.60 3.68
C GLY A 256 5.45 -6.58 2.74
N THR A 257 5.24 -6.32 1.44
CA THR A 257 6.32 -6.30 0.46
C THR A 257 7.41 -5.29 0.80
N SER A 258 8.63 -5.56 0.32
CA SER A 258 9.65 -4.52 0.20
C SER A 258 9.44 -3.75 -1.11
N VAL A 259 9.86 -2.49 -1.13
CA VAL A 259 9.69 -1.59 -2.27
C VAL A 259 11.02 -1.05 -2.76
N TRP A 260 11.16 -0.88 -4.08
CA TRP A 260 12.15 0.00 -4.68
C TRP A 260 11.45 1.20 -5.30
N TYR A 261 12.02 2.40 -5.16
CA TYR A 261 11.42 3.65 -5.59
C TYR A 261 12.46 4.59 -6.15
N HIS A 262 12.38 4.89 -7.45
CA HIS A 262 13.28 5.80 -8.15
C HIS A 262 12.54 7.06 -8.62
N VAL A 263 13.02 8.24 -8.20
CA VAL A 263 12.47 9.51 -8.68
C VAL A 263 13.16 9.89 -9.99
N LEU A 264 12.45 9.76 -11.11
CA LEU A 264 13.00 10.13 -12.42
C LEU A 264 13.01 11.66 -12.60
N ARG A 265 11.94 12.34 -12.15
CA ARG A 265 11.78 13.79 -12.18
C ARG A 265 11.03 14.27 -10.95
N GLY A 266 11.43 15.43 -10.41
CA GLY A 266 10.81 16.04 -9.25
C GLY A 266 11.42 15.57 -7.93
N GLU A 267 10.59 15.47 -6.89
CA GLU A 267 11.00 15.05 -5.55
C GLU A 267 9.81 14.39 -4.83
N LYS A 268 10.12 13.44 -3.94
CA LYS A 268 9.18 12.84 -2.99
C LYS A 268 9.74 12.95 -1.57
N ILE A 269 8.88 13.11 -0.59
CA ILE A 269 9.24 13.10 0.83
C ILE A 269 8.49 11.93 1.48
N PHE A 270 9.24 10.98 2.02
CA PHE A 270 8.71 9.85 2.77
C PHE A 270 8.77 10.15 4.27
N TYR A 271 7.72 9.74 4.99
CA TYR A 271 7.64 9.77 6.43
C TYR A 271 7.68 8.33 6.93
N LEU A 272 8.81 7.90 7.48
CA LEU A 272 9.15 6.50 7.71
C LEU A 272 9.06 6.16 9.20
N ILE A 273 8.35 5.08 9.53
CA ILE A 273 8.16 4.58 10.89
C ILE A 273 8.57 3.10 10.92
N SER A 274 9.43 2.76 11.87
CA SER A 274 9.94 1.39 11.99
C SER A 274 8.83 0.41 12.42
N PRO A 275 8.82 -0.82 11.89
CA PRO A 275 7.77 -1.81 12.17
C PRO A 275 8.01 -2.55 13.49
N THR A 276 8.13 -1.80 14.58
CA THR A 276 8.19 -2.40 15.91
C THR A 276 6.84 -3.01 16.27
N PRO A 277 6.79 -4.03 17.16
CA PRO A 277 5.51 -4.58 17.62
C PRO A 277 4.55 -3.52 18.19
N ALA A 278 5.08 -2.49 18.86
CA ALA A 278 4.29 -1.38 19.38
C ALA A 278 3.71 -0.52 18.23
N ASN A 279 4.53 -0.13 17.26
CA ASN A 279 4.09 0.69 16.13
C ASN A 279 3.09 -0.05 15.24
N LEU A 280 3.26 -1.36 15.02
CA LEU A 280 2.31 -2.18 14.26
C LEU A 280 0.95 -2.27 14.96
N ALA A 281 0.93 -2.40 16.29
CA ALA A 281 -0.31 -2.41 17.06
C ALA A 281 -1.02 -1.04 17.05
N LEU A 282 -0.25 0.05 17.11
CA LEU A 282 -0.77 1.41 16.96
C LEU A 282 -1.32 1.64 15.55
N PHE A 283 -0.59 1.19 14.52
CA PHE A 283 -1.00 1.29 13.12
C PHE A 283 -2.33 0.58 12.90
N GLU A 284 -2.45 -0.68 13.33
CA GLU A 284 -3.68 -1.45 13.18
C GLU A 284 -4.88 -0.76 13.86
N ARG A 285 -4.69 -0.22 15.08
CA ARG A 285 -5.74 0.53 15.78
C ARG A 285 -6.11 1.83 15.06
N TRP A 286 -5.12 2.55 14.52
CA TRP A 286 -5.34 3.79 13.79
C TRP A 286 -6.07 3.52 12.47
N SER A 287 -5.67 2.49 11.72
CA SER A 287 -6.30 2.10 10.45
C SER A 287 -7.75 1.67 10.60
N SER A 288 -8.12 1.07 11.73
CA SER A 288 -9.52 0.70 12.01
C SER A 288 -10.32 1.81 12.72
N SER A 289 -9.77 3.01 12.88
CA SER A 289 -10.41 4.08 13.66
C SER A 289 -11.37 4.91 12.81
N SER A 290 -12.54 5.26 13.36
CA SER A 290 -13.52 6.10 12.66
C SER A 290 -13.06 7.55 12.46
N ASN A 291 -11.95 7.95 13.09
CA ASN A 291 -11.32 9.26 12.97
C ASN A 291 -9.93 9.20 12.31
N GLN A 292 -9.61 8.12 11.59
CA GLN A 292 -8.33 7.96 10.87
C GLN A 292 -7.97 9.21 10.05
N ASN A 293 -8.92 9.70 9.24
CA ASN A 293 -8.77 10.87 8.36
C ASN A 293 -8.67 12.23 9.07
N GLU A 294 -8.67 12.24 10.40
CA GLU A 294 -8.58 13.44 11.26
C GLU A 294 -7.34 13.42 12.16
N MET A 295 -6.52 12.36 12.07
CA MET A 295 -5.36 12.15 12.92
C MET A 295 -4.12 11.88 12.07
N PHE A 296 -3.03 12.60 12.34
CA PHE A 296 -1.74 12.31 11.74
C PHE A 296 -1.05 11.18 12.52
N PHE A 297 -0.95 9.98 11.92
CA PHE A 297 -0.40 8.80 12.60
C PHE A 297 1.03 8.99 13.13
N GLY A 298 1.83 9.83 12.47
CA GLY A 298 3.18 10.16 12.93
C GLY A 298 3.25 10.80 14.33
N ASP A 299 2.14 11.32 14.87
CA ASP A 299 2.06 11.84 16.25
C ASP A 299 1.83 10.74 17.30
N GLN A 300 1.51 9.52 16.89
CA GLN A 300 1.20 8.41 17.80
C GLN A 300 2.41 7.53 18.12
N VAL A 301 3.52 7.72 17.42
CA VAL A 301 4.73 6.90 17.53
C VAL A 301 5.90 7.71 18.06
N ASP A 302 6.89 7.02 18.64
CA ASP A 302 8.06 7.68 19.21
C ASP A 302 8.91 8.42 18.15
N MET A 303 9.09 7.79 16.98
CA MET A 303 9.94 8.32 15.90
C MET A 303 9.27 8.15 14.53
N CYS A 304 9.09 9.28 13.84
CA CYS A 304 8.66 9.35 12.44
C CYS A 304 9.70 10.12 11.63
N TYR A 305 10.51 9.42 10.84
CA TYR A 305 11.66 9.99 10.14
C TYR A 305 11.27 10.62 8.81
N LYS A 306 11.75 11.82 8.53
CA LYS A 306 11.56 12.48 7.22
C LYS A 306 12.70 12.15 6.28
N CYS A 307 12.38 11.56 5.13
CA CYS A 307 13.31 11.16 4.07
C CYS A 307 12.99 11.87 2.75
N SER A 308 13.84 12.81 2.32
CA SER A 308 13.72 13.42 0.99
C SER A 308 14.39 12.52 -0.07
N VAL A 309 13.63 12.19 -1.11
CA VAL A 309 14.07 11.42 -2.28
C VAL A 309 14.04 12.36 -3.47
N LYS A 310 15.21 12.87 -3.83
CA LYS A 310 15.38 13.81 -4.94
C LYS A 310 15.47 13.08 -6.27
N GLN A 311 15.31 13.82 -7.35
CA GLN A 311 15.56 13.34 -8.70
C GLN A 311 16.90 12.59 -8.84
N GLY A 312 16.85 11.37 -9.37
CA GLY A 312 17.99 10.48 -9.57
C GLY A 312 18.31 9.55 -8.39
N ASN A 313 17.72 9.79 -7.21
CA ASN A 313 17.86 8.92 -6.05
C ASN A 313 16.98 7.68 -6.19
N THR A 314 17.41 6.59 -5.53
CA THR A 314 16.64 5.35 -5.41
C THR A 314 16.51 4.97 -3.93
N LEU A 315 15.29 4.90 -3.42
CA LEU A 315 14.99 4.42 -2.09
C LEU A 315 14.56 2.95 -2.15
N PHE A 316 15.05 2.15 -1.20
CA PHE A 316 14.55 0.81 -0.94
C PHE A 316 13.95 0.78 0.46
N ILE A 317 12.66 0.45 0.55
CA ILE A 317 11.93 0.33 1.81
C ILE A 317 11.80 -1.16 2.14
N PRO A 318 12.20 -1.60 3.34
CA PRO A 318 12.11 -3.00 3.70
C PRO A 318 10.75 -3.39 4.24
N THR A 319 10.56 -4.71 4.33
CA THR A 319 9.36 -5.38 4.84
C THR A 319 8.72 -4.68 6.04
N GLY A 320 7.44 -4.33 5.91
CA GLY A 320 6.58 -3.89 7.01
C GLY A 320 6.73 -2.43 7.44
N TRP A 321 7.71 -1.69 6.93
CA TRP A 321 7.90 -0.28 7.29
C TRP A 321 6.64 0.55 6.98
N ILE A 322 6.12 1.21 8.01
CA ILE A 322 4.94 2.07 7.88
C ILE A 322 5.42 3.39 7.29
N HIS A 323 4.77 3.87 6.24
CA HIS A 323 5.18 5.11 5.61
C HIS A 323 4.04 5.90 4.96
N ALA A 324 4.18 7.23 4.98
CA ALA A 324 3.37 8.17 4.21
C ALA A 324 4.25 8.93 3.21
N VAL A 325 3.65 9.49 2.15
CA VAL A 325 4.39 10.13 1.06
C VAL A 325 3.79 11.48 0.68
N LEU A 326 4.60 12.54 0.74
CA LEU A 326 4.29 13.86 0.19
C LEU A 326 5.04 14.09 -1.12
N THR A 327 4.38 14.73 -2.08
CA THR A 327 4.93 15.12 -3.38
C THR A 327 5.16 16.63 -3.37
N PRO A 328 6.36 17.12 -2.97
CA PRO A 328 6.58 18.55 -2.77
C PRO A 328 6.53 19.37 -4.06
N VAL A 329 6.79 18.74 -5.21
CA VAL A 329 6.75 19.28 -6.57
C VAL A 329 6.25 18.19 -7.52
N ASP A 330 5.73 18.58 -8.68
CA ASP A 330 5.36 17.65 -9.75
C ASP A 330 6.43 16.58 -9.98
N CYS A 331 6.03 15.32 -9.98
CA CYS A 331 6.93 14.19 -9.89
C CYS A 331 6.49 13.05 -10.81
N VAL A 332 7.47 12.50 -11.53
CA VAL A 332 7.37 11.20 -12.21
C VAL A 332 8.40 10.27 -11.59
N ALA A 333 7.94 9.12 -11.12
CA ALA A 333 8.77 8.11 -10.48
C ALA A 333 8.44 6.72 -11.00
N PHE A 334 9.38 5.80 -10.80
CA PHE A 334 9.20 4.37 -11.07
C PHE A 334 9.44 3.60 -9.80
N GLY A 335 8.65 2.56 -9.58
CA GLY A 335 8.83 1.70 -8.42
C GLY A 335 8.26 0.31 -8.63
N GLY A 336 8.32 -0.48 -7.56
CA GLY A 336 7.81 -1.84 -7.58
C GLY A 336 8.00 -2.54 -6.25
N ASN A 337 7.19 -3.57 -6.07
CA ASN A 337 7.07 -4.35 -4.86
C ASN A 337 7.69 -5.73 -5.08
N PHE A 338 8.28 -6.30 -4.03
CA PHE A 338 8.83 -7.65 -4.06
C PHE A 338 8.82 -8.30 -2.67
N LEU A 339 8.51 -9.60 -2.65
CA LEU A 339 8.67 -10.46 -1.47
C LEU A 339 10.03 -11.16 -1.51
N HIS A 340 10.62 -11.43 -0.36
CA HIS A 340 11.95 -12.07 -0.26
C HIS A 340 12.13 -12.86 1.04
N SER A 341 13.20 -13.66 1.10
CA SER A 341 13.43 -14.59 2.22
C SER A 341 14.16 -14.00 3.43
N LEU A 342 14.55 -12.71 3.39
CA LEU A 342 15.29 -12.07 4.49
C LEU A 342 14.40 -11.78 5.71
N ASN A 343 13.09 -11.59 5.52
CA ASN A 343 12.15 -11.31 6.61
C ASN A 343 10.75 -11.88 6.36
N ILE A 344 10.69 -13.20 6.14
CA ILE A 344 9.44 -13.95 5.89
C ILE A 344 8.40 -13.72 6.99
N ASP A 345 8.86 -13.69 8.23
CA ASP A 345 8.00 -13.55 9.40
C ASP A 345 7.28 -12.20 9.41
N MET A 346 7.95 -11.09 9.09
CA MET A 346 7.30 -9.79 8.99
C MET A 346 6.31 -9.71 7.82
N GLN A 347 6.63 -10.33 6.66
CA GLN A 347 5.68 -10.40 5.53
C GLN A 347 4.38 -11.13 5.95
N LEU A 348 4.50 -12.25 6.68
CA LEU A 348 3.35 -12.99 7.20
C LEU A 348 2.56 -12.17 8.24
N ARG A 349 3.25 -11.41 9.11
CA ARG A 349 2.57 -10.52 10.07
C ARG A 349 1.76 -9.43 9.38
N ALA A 350 2.34 -8.76 8.37
CA ALA A 350 1.67 -7.74 7.60
C ALA A 350 0.43 -8.31 6.88
N TYR A 351 0.57 -9.49 6.25
CA TYR A 351 -0.55 -10.21 5.64
C TYR A 351 -1.68 -10.51 6.64
N GLU A 352 -1.36 -10.92 7.87
CA GLU A 352 -2.38 -11.16 8.88
C GLU A 352 -3.00 -9.85 9.42
N ILE A 353 -2.28 -8.72 9.43
CA ILE A 353 -2.84 -7.40 9.74
C ILE A 353 -3.86 -7.00 8.66
N GLU A 354 -3.50 -7.11 7.38
CA GLU A 354 -4.40 -6.81 6.24
C GLU A 354 -5.71 -7.60 6.34
N LYS A 355 -5.63 -8.89 6.67
CA LYS A 355 -6.83 -9.74 6.86
C LYS A 355 -7.72 -9.27 8.00
N ARG A 356 -7.15 -8.74 9.08
CA ARG A 356 -7.93 -8.23 10.24
C ARG A 356 -8.54 -6.88 9.97
N LEU A 357 -7.91 -6.06 9.13
CA LEU A 357 -8.42 -4.77 8.68
C LEU A 357 -9.45 -4.89 7.55
N SER A 358 -9.79 -6.11 7.12
CA SER A 358 -10.72 -6.36 6.01
C SER A 358 -10.33 -5.59 4.73
N THR A 359 -9.03 -5.47 4.48
CA THR A 359 -8.50 -4.81 3.28
C THR A 359 -9.06 -5.49 2.03
N ALA A 360 -9.66 -4.72 1.12
CA ALA A 360 -10.22 -5.28 -0.11
C ALA A 360 -9.14 -5.97 -0.96
N ASP A 361 -9.50 -7.05 -1.65
CA ASP A 361 -8.56 -7.91 -2.40
C ASP A 361 -7.68 -7.12 -3.39
N LEU A 362 -8.22 -6.06 -3.99
CA LEU A 362 -7.50 -5.17 -4.93
C LEU A 362 -6.27 -4.50 -4.31
N PHE A 363 -6.26 -4.31 -2.98
CA PHE A 363 -5.17 -3.70 -2.24
C PHE A 363 -4.31 -4.74 -1.49
N SER A 364 -4.48 -6.02 -1.81
CA SER A 364 -3.70 -7.12 -1.24
C SER A 364 -2.71 -7.70 -2.27
N PHE A 365 -1.67 -8.39 -1.82
CA PHE A 365 -0.72 -9.02 -2.74
C PHE A 365 -1.43 -10.15 -3.53
N PRO A 366 -1.44 -10.12 -4.87
CA PRO A 366 -2.09 -11.15 -5.67
C PRO A 366 -1.48 -12.52 -5.41
N ASN A 367 -2.32 -13.51 -5.09
CA ASN A 367 -1.88 -14.90 -4.87
C ASN A 367 -0.79 -15.05 -3.79
N PHE A 368 -0.87 -14.27 -2.70
CA PHE A 368 0.11 -14.29 -1.60
C PHE A 368 0.33 -15.69 -0.99
N GLU A 369 -0.75 -16.40 -0.64
CA GLU A 369 -0.63 -17.75 -0.07
C GLU A 369 -0.02 -18.73 -1.09
N THR A 370 -0.33 -18.59 -2.38
CA THR A 370 0.24 -19.41 -3.46
C THR A 370 1.75 -19.23 -3.60
N VAL A 371 2.26 -17.99 -3.66
CA VAL A 371 3.70 -17.76 -3.71
C VAL A 371 4.40 -18.27 -2.45
N CYS A 372 3.75 -18.14 -1.28
CA CYS A 372 4.23 -18.73 -0.04
C CYS A 372 4.42 -20.25 -0.16
N TRP A 373 3.48 -20.98 -0.75
CA TRP A 373 3.61 -22.42 -0.98
C TRP A 373 4.80 -22.79 -1.87
N TYR A 374 5.03 -22.05 -2.96
CA TYR A 374 6.21 -22.24 -3.81
C TYR A 374 7.52 -21.99 -3.05
N VAL A 375 7.55 -20.95 -2.21
CA VAL A 375 8.70 -20.66 -1.33
C VAL A 375 8.92 -21.78 -0.32
N GLY A 376 7.85 -22.31 0.28
CA GLY A 376 7.92 -23.43 1.21
C GLY A 376 8.56 -24.67 0.59
N LYS A 377 8.14 -25.02 -0.64
CA LYS A 377 8.73 -26.11 -1.42
C LYS A 377 10.21 -25.84 -1.70
N HIS A 378 10.55 -24.63 -2.17
CA HIS A 378 11.92 -24.26 -2.45
C HIS A 378 12.82 -24.36 -1.21
N LEU A 379 12.39 -23.81 -0.07
CA LEU A 379 13.14 -23.88 1.18
C LEU A 379 13.38 -25.31 1.66
N LEU A 380 12.41 -26.21 1.47
CA LEU A 380 12.56 -27.63 1.79
C LEU A 380 13.70 -28.26 0.96
N ASP A 381 13.73 -28.00 -0.34
CA ASP A 381 14.75 -28.53 -1.25
C ASP A 381 16.12 -27.91 -0.94
N THR A 382 16.19 -26.60 -0.69
CA THR A 382 17.41 -25.91 -0.26
C THR A 382 17.97 -26.51 1.03
N PHE A 383 17.14 -26.75 2.05
CA PHE A 383 17.59 -27.31 3.32
C PHE A 383 18.06 -28.76 3.20
N ARG A 384 17.40 -29.57 2.35
CA ARG A 384 17.86 -30.93 2.03
C ARG A 384 19.23 -30.90 1.36
N GLY A 385 19.40 -30.07 0.33
CA GLY A 385 20.67 -29.92 -0.38
C GLY A 385 21.80 -29.42 0.53
N LEU A 386 21.54 -28.45 1.41
CA LEU A 386 22.53 -27.99 2.39
C LEU A 386 22.94 -29.12 3.34
N ARG A 387 21.98 -29.88 3.86
CA ARG A 387 22.25 -31.01 4.75
C ARG A 387 23.07 -32.10 4.07
N GLU A 388 22.75 -32.46 2.82
CA GLU A 388 23.50 -33.42 2.01
C GLU A 388 24.95 -32.98 1.80
N ASN A 389 25.16 -31.67 1.60
CA ASN A 389 26.48 -31.05 1.45
C ASN A 389 27.17 -30.70 2.79
N ARG A 390 26.64 -31.16 3.93
CA ARG A 390 27.16 -30.88 5.29
C ARG A 390 27.32 -29.38 5.59
N ARG A 391 26.44 -28.54 5.03
CA ARG A 391 26.35 -27.10 5.29
C ARG A 391 25.14 -26.80 6.15
N HIS A 392 25.18 -25.67 6.86
CA HIS A 392 24.07 -25.18 7.66
C HIS A 392 23.36 -24.02 6.95
N PRO A 393 22.02 -23.96 6.99
CA PRO A 393 21.30 -22.79 6.50
C PRO A 393 21.57 -21.57 7.39
N ALA A 394 21.50 -20.38 6.79
CA ALA A 394 21.59 -19.13 7.53
C ALA A 394 20.46 -19.03 8.57
N THR A 395 20.74 -18.44 9.73
CA THR A 395 19.80 -18.34 10.85
C THR A 395 18.48 -17.68 10.46
N TYR A 396 18.53 -16.62 9.65
CA TYR A 396 17.34 -15.91 9.17
C TYR A 396 16.43 -16.82 8.32
N LEU A 397 16.99 -17.71 7.49
CA LEU A 397 16.21 -18.68 6.72
C LEU A 397 15.55 -19.72 7.62
N VAL A 398 16.22 -20.17 8.67
CA VAL A 398 15.63 -21.12 9.64
C VAL A 398 14.45 -20.48 10.36
N HIS A 399 14.57 -19.22 10.77
CA HIS A 399 13.48 -18.48 11.41
C HIS A 399 12.31 -18.27 10.44
N GLY A 400 12.60 -17.82 9.21
CA GLY A 400 11.59 -17.63 8.18
C GLY A 400 10.85 -18.92 7.82
N ALA A 401 11.57 -20.03 7.64
CA ALA A 401 10.97 -21.33 7.35
C ALA A 401 10.08 -21.84 8.50
N LYS A 402 10.45 -21.59 9.76
CA LYS A 402 9.62 -21.91 10.92
C LYS A 402 8.32 -21.11 10.91
N ALA A 403 8.39 -19.80 10.67
CA ALA A 403 7.21 -18.93 10.58
C ALA A 403 6.28 -19.39 9.45
N LEU A 404 6.83 -19.63 8.26
CA LEU A 404 6.09 -20.11 7.09
C LEU A 404 5.42 -21.48 7.33
N ASN A 405 6.13 -22.41 7.96
CA ASN A 405 5.58 -23.72 8.32
C ASN A 405 4.42 -23.60 9.35
N ASN A 406 4.48 -22.64 10.27
CA ASN A 406 3.36 -22.36 11.17
C ASN A 406 2.16 -21.76 10.43
N ALA A 407 2.39 -20.90 9.45
CA ALA A 407 1.34 -20.36 8.59
C ALA A 407 0.66 -21.48 7.79
N PHE A 408 1.42 -22.36 7.13
CA PHE A 408 0.87 -23.52 6.40
C PHE A 408 0.00 -24.43 7.27
N ARG A 409 0.45 -24.73 8.50
CA ARG A 409 -0.36 -25.50 9.46
C ARG A 409 -1.68 -24.81 9.81
N THR A 410 -1.68 -23.48 9.84
CA THR A 410 -2.87 -22.69 10.15
C THR A 410 -3.84 -22.66 8.96
N TRP A 411 -3.33 -22.42 7.75
CA TRP A 411 -4.14 -22.36 6.52
C TRP A 411 -4.79 -23.71 6.21
N THR A 412 -4.03 -24.81 6.29
CA THR A 412 -4.57 -26.17 6.07
C THR A 412 -5.57 -26.62 7.14
N ARG A 413 -5.47 -26.11 8.37
CA ARG A 413 -6.51 -26.33 9.41
C ARG A 413 -7.79 -25.56 9.11
N LYS A 414 -7.69 -24.34 8.55
CA LYS A 414 -8.85 -23.53 8.15
C LYS A 414 -9.60 -24.17 6.98
N GLU A 415 -8.89 -24.69 5.99
CA GLU A 415 -9.50 -25.39 4.83
C GLU A 415 -10.29 -26.65 5.25
N ASN A 416 -9.77 -27.42 6.21
CA ASN A 416 -10.49 -28.59 6.72
C ASN A 416 -11.84 -28.23 7.35
N LYS A 417 -11.99 -27.07 8.00
CA LYS A 417 -13.29 -26.64 8.55
C LYS A 417 -14.33 -26.34 7.46
N PHE A 418 -13.92 -25.84 6.29
CA PHE A 418 -14.82 -25.61 5.15
C PHE A 418 -15.22 -26.91 4.43
N LEU A 419 -14.34 -27.91 4.38
CA LEU A 419 -14.64 -29.24 3.83
C LEU A 419 -15.63 -30.02 4.72
N PHE A 420 -15.57 -29.87 6.04
CA PHE A 420 -16.53 -30.50 6.96
C PHE A 420 -17.90 -29.81 6.98
N THR A 421 -18.01 -28.52 6.65
CA THR A 421 -19.32 -27.85 6.53
C THR A 421 -20.02 -28.09 5.20
N MET A 422 -19.29 -28.42 4.12
CA MET A 422 -19.91 -28.82 2.84
C MET A 422 -20.40 -30.27 2.79
N THR A 423 -20.01 -31.11 3.76
CA THR A 423 -20.43 -32.52 3.87
C THR A 423 -21.57 -32.74 4.87
N ALA A 424 -22.07 -31.67 5.51
CA ALA A 424 -23.20 -31.71 6.42
C ALA A 424 -24.42 -31.01 5.83
N LYS A 425 -25.08 -31.65 4.87
CA LYS A 425 -26.54 -31.53 4.70
C LYS A 425 -27.12 -32.94 4.62
N PRO A 426 -28.22 -33.22 5.36
CA PRO A 426 -28.84 -34.54 5.42
C PRO A 426 -29.48 -34.95 4.09
#